data_AF-A0A822CDB6-F1
#
_entry.id   AF-A0A822CDB6-F1
#
_cell.length_a   1.000
_cell.length_b   1.000
_cell.length_c   1.000
_cell.angle_alpha   90.00
_cell.angle_beta   90.00
_cell.angle_gamma   90.00
#
_symmetry.space_group_name_H-M   'P 1'
#
loop_
_entity.id
_entity.type
_entity.pdbx_description
1 polymer ?
#
loop_
_entity_poly.entity_id
_entity_poly.type
_entity_poly.pdbx_seq_one_letter_code
_entity_poly.pdbx_strand_id
1 'polypeptide(L)'
;GASSRHTVQVDYLDYCNEIAKQVGCRPNILNFLIKDFKLGWHLLFGSCTPYRYRLEGPNQWDGARQAILTQNERVKYPLRVSRKQEQNQQKKFAINWTPMFSIVFFILIFFIIFQCFM
;
A
#
# COMPACT_ATOMS: atom_id res chain seq x y z
N GLY A 1 -5.11 -30.71 -22.24
CA GLY A 1 -3.98 -31.11 -23.09
C GLY A 1 -2.80 -31.44 -22.21
N ALA A 2 -2.41 -32.72 -22.14
CA ALA A 2 -1.28 -33.17 -21.33
C ALA A 2 0.00 -33.13 -22.19
N SER A 3 0.83 -32.11 -21.99
CA SER A 3 2.21 -32.05 -22.49
C SER A 3 3.16 -32.52 -21.39
N SER A 4 4.20 -33.28 -21.74
CA SER A 4 5.20 -33.85 -20.82
C SER A 4 5.94 -32.81 -19.95
N ARG A 5 5.79 -31.51 -20.25
CA ARG A 5 6.38 -30.40 -19.48
C ARG A 5 5.53 -29.95 -18.29
N HIS A 6 4.27 -30.40 -18.19
CA HIS A 6 3.37 -30.00 -17.10
C HIS A 6 3.47 -30.89 -15.85
N THR A 7 4.34 -31.89 -15.83
CA THR A 7 4.48 -32.83 -14.70
C THR A 7 5.01 -32.16 -13.42
N VAL A 8 5.79 -31.08 -13.54
CA VAL A 8 6.40 -30.35 -12.40
C VAL A 8 5.83 -28.92 -12.26
N GLN A 9 4.87 -28.55 -13.10
CA GLN A 9 4.30 -27.20 -13.05
C GLN A 9 3.30 -27.09 -11.90
N VAL A 10 3.60 -26.21 -10.94
CA VAL A 10 2.75 -25.96 -9.77
C VAL A 10 2.50 -24.45 -9.64
N ASP A 11 1.36 -24.07 -9.08
CA ASP A 11 1.13 -22.67 -8.71
C ASP A 11 2.06 -22.30 -7.55
N TYR A 12 2.86 -21.25 -7.76
CA TYR A 12 3.81 -20.74 -6.79
C TYR A 12 3.13 -20.39 -5.46
N LEU A 13 1.97 -19.74 -5.50
CA LEU A 13 1.33 -19.25 -4.27
C LEU A 13 0.81 -20.41 -3.43
N ASP A 14 0.12 -21.35 -4.06
CA ASP A 14 -0.43 -22.53 -3.38
C ASP A 14 0.69 -23.43 -2.85
N TYR A 15 1.72 -23.68 -3.66
CA TYR A 15 2.89 -24.42 -3.23
C TYR A 15 3.56 -23.79 -1.99
N CYS A 16 3.87 -22.49 -2.03
CA CYS A 16 4.48 -21.81 -0.88
C CYS A 16 3.56 -21.81 0.35
N ASN A 17 2.24 -21.69 0.16
CA ASN A 17 1.28 -21.72 1.24
C ASN A 17 1.17 -23.09 1.91
N GLU A 18 1.24 -24.17 1.14
CA GLU A 18 1.25 -25.54 1.66
C GLU A 18 2.49 -25.79 2.51
N ILE A 19 3.67 -25.43 2.00
CA ILE A 19 4.92 -25.52 2.77
C ILE A 19 4.85 -24.65 4.03
N ALA A 20 4.35 -23.42 3.92
CA ALA A 20 4.21 -22.53 5.08
C ALA A 20 3.22 -23.08 6.12
N LYS A 21 2.19 -23.82 5.69
CA LYS A 21 1.26 -24.50 6.59
C LYS A 21 1.93 -25.68 7.30
N GLN A 22 2.75 -26.47 6.59
CA GLN A 22 3.50 -27.58 7.18
C GLN A 22 4.53 -27.09 8.22
N VAL A 23 5.20 -25.97 7.94
CA VAL A 23 6.18 -25.34 8.85
C VAL A 23 5.49 -24.55 9.98
N GLY A 24 4.23 -24.14 9.80
CA GLY A 24 3.51 -23.30 10.75
C GLY A 24 3.85 -21.80 10.68
N CYS A 25 4.37 -21.33 9.54
CA CYS A 25 4.68 -19.91 9.29
C CYS A 25 3.67 -19.20 8.38
N ARG A 26 2.55 -19.85 8.03
CA ARG A 26 1.45 -19.25 7.27
C ARG A 26 0.73 -18.20 8.14
N PRO A 27 0.74 -16.91 7.78
CA PRO A 27 0.13 -15.89 8.61
C PRO A 27 -1.39 -15.90 8.52
N ASN A 28 -2.03 -15.75 9.68
CA ASN A 28 -3.49 -15.66 9.77
C ASN A 28 -3.96 -14.24 9.41
N ILE A 29 -4.40 -14.05 8.17
CA ILE A 29 -4.71 -12.71 7.62
C ILE A 29 -5.76 -11.97 8.45
N LEU A 30 -6.79 -12.68 8.91
CA LEU A 30 -7.85 -12.11 9.75
C LEU A 30 -7.29 -11.63 11.11
N ASN A 31 -6.39 -12.40 11.71
CA ASN A 31 -5.71 -12.02 12.96
C ASN A 31 -4.92 -10.71 12.77
N PHE A 32 -4.21 -10.60 11.65
CA PHE A 32 -3.49 -9.39 11.30
C PHE A 32 -4.40 -8.21 11.01
N LEU A 33 -5.54 -8.42 10.35
CA LEU A 33 -6.48 -7.33 10.07
C LEU A 33 -7.04 -6.69 11.36
N ILE A 34 -7.20 -7.51 12.41
CA ILE A 34 -7.68 -7.06 13.72
C ILE A 34 -6.55 -6.39 14.53
N LYS A 35 -5.36 -7.01 14.60
CA LYS A 35 -4.23 -6.50 15.40
C LYS A 35 -3.52 -5.30 14.77
N ASP A 36 -3.36 -5.33 13.45
CA ASP A 36 -2.66 -4.33 12.67
C ASP A 36 -3.36 -4.15 11.31
N PHE A 37 -4.41 -3.33 11.32
CA PHE A 37 -5.25 -3.07 10.15
C PHE A 37 -4.42 -2.70 8.91
N LYS A 38 -3.36 -1.92 9.07
CA LYS A 38 -2.50 -1.49 7.96
C LYS A 38 -1.76 -2.68 7.33
N LEU A 39 -1.17 -3.54 8.16
CA LEU A 39 -0.49 -4.74 7.68
C LEU A 39 -1.49 -5.74 7.10
N GLY A 40 -2.60 -6.00 7.79
CA GLY A 40 -3.65 -6.91 7.32
C GLY A 40 -4.24 -6.49 5.97
N TRP A 41 -4.49 -5.21 5.77
CA TRP A 41 -4.96 -4.67 4.49
C TRP A 41 -3.94 -4.90 3.36
N HIS A 42 -2.66 -4.66 3.64
CA HIS A 42 -1.59 -4.91 2.68
C HIS A 42 -1.38 -6.41 2.41
N LEU A 43 -1.71 -7.29 3.36
CA LEU A 43 -1.68 -8.74 3.19
C LEU A 43 -2.88 -9.28 2.40
N LEU A 44 -4.01 -8.58 2.40
CA LEU A 44 -5.19 -8.94 1.61
C LEU A 44 -5.11 -8.43 0.17
N PHE A 45 -4.78 -7.16 -0.02
CA PHE A 45 -4.85 -6.49 -1.32
C PHE A 45 -3.47 -6.16 -1.93
N GLY A 46 -2.39 -6.38 -1.18
CA GLY A 46 -1.04 -6.12 -1.67
C GLY A 46 -0.41 -7.33 -2.36
N SER A 47 0.83 -7.12 -2.80
CA SER A 47 1.68 -8.14 -3.39
C SER A 47 2.02 -9.27 -2.40
N CYS A 48 1.91 -10.52 -2.86
CA CYS A 48 2.40 -11.68 -2.13
C CYS A 48 3.93 -11.74 -2.16
N THR A 49 4.57 -11.14 -1.14
CA THR A 49 6.03 -11.17 -0.96
C THR A 49 6.47 -12.29 -0.02
N PRO A 50 7.70 -12.81 -0.18
CA PRO A 50 8.23 -13.86 0.70
C PRO A 50 8.40 -13.40 2.16
N TYR A 51 8.47 -12.09 2.42
CA TYR A 51 8.51 -11.52 3.77
C TYR A 51 7.28 -11.92 4.62
N ARG A 52 6.15 -12.22 3.97
CA ARG A 52 4.92 -12.64 4.62
C ARG A 52 5.08 -13.91 5.46
N TYR A 53 5.91 -14.85 5.01
CA TYR A 53 6.16 -16.12 5.71
C TYR A 53 7.15 -15.98 6.89
N ARG A 54 7.67 -14.77 7.14
CA ARG A 54 8.56 -14.46 8.27
C ARG A 54 7.85 -13.61 9.34
N LEU A 55 6.54 -13.39 9.20
CA LEU A 55 5.72 -12.63 10.15
C LEU A 55 5.33 -13.44 11.39
N GLU A 56 5.07 -14.74 11.22
CA GLU A 56 4.68 -15.66 12.29
C GLU A 56 5.38 -17.02 12.07
N GLY A 57 5.34 -17.90 13.08
CA GLY A 57 5.97 -19.22 13.04
C GLY A 57 7.39 -19.25 13.61
N PRO A 58 8.18 -20.30 13.35
CA PRO A 58 9.58 -20.38 13.75
C PRO A 58 10.45 -19.43 12.90
N ASN A 59 11.52 -18.87 13.48
CA ASN A 59 12.45 -17.95 12.80
C ASN A 59 11.79 -16.68 12.23
N GLN A 60 10.93 -16.04 13.03
CA GLN A 60 10.33 -14.74 12.70
C GLN A 60 11.43 -13.70 12.47
N TRP A 61 11.14 -12.75 11.58
CA TRP A 61 12.02 -11.63 11.33
C TRP A 61 11.34 -10.33 11.73
N ASP A 62 11.88 -9.63 12.73
CA ASP A 62 11.31 -8.38 13.25
C ASP A 62 11.16 -7.31 12.15
N GLY A 63 12.04 -7.33 11.15
CA GLY A 63 12.00 -6.42 10.00
C GLY A 63 10.94 -6.77 8.94
N ALA A 64 10.27 -7.92 9.04
CA ALA A 64 9.32 -8.40 8.01
C ALA A 64 8.17 -7.42 7.79
N ARG A 65 7.60 -6.88 8.87
CA ARG A 65 6.53 -5.88 8.80
C ARG A 65 6.97 -4.63 8.03
N GLN A 66 8.11 -4.06 8.39
CA GLN A 66 8.62 -2.85 7.74
C GLN A 66 9.00 -3.15 6.28
N ALA A 67 9.57 -4.31 6.00
CA ALA A 67 9.94 -4.72 4.65
C ALA A 67 8.72 -4.84 3.72
N ILE A 68 7.59 -5.35 4.23
CA ILE A 68 6.32 -5.43 3.48
C ILE A 68 5.77 -4.04 3.21
N LEU A 69 5.77 -3.14 4.20
CA LEU A 69 5.18 -1.81 4.02
C LEU A 69 6.03 -0.89 3.12
N THR A 70 7.36 -1.03 3.16
CA THR A 70 8.29 -0.21 2.37
C THR A 70 8.64 -0.81 1.01
N GLN A 71 8.12 -1.99 0.67
CA GLN A 71 8.52 -2.70 -0.56
C GLN A 71 8.31 -1.86 -1.83
N ASN A 72 7.19 -1.14 -1.91
CA ASN A 72 6.85 -0.33 -3.08
C ASN A 72 7.80 0.85 -3.24
N GLU A 73 8.30 1.40 -2.13
CA GLU A 73 9.30 2.45 -2.15
C GLU A 73 10.63 1.92 -2.68
N ARG A 74 11.05 0.72 -2.25
CA ARG A 74 12.27 0.05 -2.72
C ARG A 74 12.23 -0.31 -4.20
N VAL A 75 11.09 -0.78 -4.70
CA VAL A 75 10.88 -1.08 -6.12
C VAL A 75 10.92 0.20 -6.96
N LYS A 76 10.33 1.29 -6.47
CA LYS A 76 10.33 2.57 -7.18
C LYS A 76 11.66 3.32 -7.07
N TYR A 77 12.42 3.13 -6.00
CA TYR A 77 13.67 3.85 -5.74
C TYR A 77 14.64 3.88 -6.94
N PRO A 78 15.01 2.75 -7.58
CA PRO A 78 15.92 2.77 -8.74
C PRO A 78 15.27 3.37 -10.00
N LEU A 79 13.95 3.48 -10.04
CA LEU A 79 13.19 4.02 -11.18
C LEU A 79 12.97 5.53 -11.08
N ARG A 80 13.35 6.17 -9.97
CA ARG A 80 13.15 7.61 -9.78
C ARG A 80 14.15 8.42 -10.62
N VAL A 81 13.63 9.14 -11.62
CA VAL A 81 14.46 9.86 -12.61
C VAL A 81 15.08 11.15 -12.06
N SER A 82 14.58 11.76 -10.97
CA SER A 82 15.32 12.82 -10.26
C SER A 82 14.70 13.17 -8.90
N ARG A 83 15.48 13.10 -7.80
CA ARG A 83 15.03 13.52 -6.45
C ARG A 83 14.55 14.97 -6.37
N LYS A 84 15.00 15.83 -7.30
CA LYS A 84 14.70 17.27 -7.34
C LYS A 84 13.23 17.55 -7.68
N GLN A 85 12.57 16.67 -8.45
CA GLN A 85 11.17 16.85 -8.85
C GLN A 85 10.18 16.54 -7.72
N GLU A 86 10.44 15.51 -6.91
CA GLU A 86 9.57 15.14 -5.77
C GLU A 86 9.54 16.23 -4.69
N GLN A 87 10.69 16.82 -4.35
CA GLN A 87 10.76 17.93 -3.40
C GLN A 87 10.00 19.16 -3.91
N ASN A 88 10.09 19.45 -5.23
CA ASN A 88 9.34 20.54 -5.83
C ASN A 88 7.83 20.26 -5.89
N GLN A 89 7.40 19.01 -6.12
CA GLN A 89 5.99 18.62 -6.06
C GLN A 89 5.41 18.68 -4.65
N GLN A 90 6.16 18.20 -3.65
CA GLN A 90 5.76 18.31 -2.23
C GLN A 90 5.66 19.77 -1.79
N LYS A 91 6.65 20.60 -2.17
CA LYS A 91 6.59 22.05 -1.93
C LYS A 91 5.38 22.69 -2.62
N LYS A 92 5.07 22.32 -3.87
CA LYS A 92 3.88 22.81 -4.58
C LYS A 92 2.56 22.39 -3.91
N PHE A 93 2.48 21.17 -3.39
CA PHE A 93 1.31 20.70 -2.65
C PHE A 93 1.18 21.36 -1.27
N ALA A 94 2.30 21.73 -0.66
CA ALA A 94 2.37 22.50 0.59
C ALA A 94 2.17 24.02 0.39
N ILE A 95 2.06 24.52 -0.85
CA ILE A 95 1.56 25.88 -1.09
C ILE A 95 0.08 25.85 -0.69
N ASN A 96 -0.20 26.54 0.41
CA ASN A 96 -1.46 26.48 1.15
C ASN A 96 -2.68 26.61 0.24
N TRP A 97 -3.61 25.64 0.32
CA TRP A 97 -4.91 25.65 -0.37
C TRP A 97 -5.94 26.60 0.29
N THR A 98 -5.54 27.28 1.37
CA THR A 98 -6.38 28.25 2.09
C THR A 98 -6.91 29.44 1.27
N PRO A 99 -6.20 30.01 0.26
CA PRO A 99 -6.78 31.10 -0.51
C PRO A 99 -7.91 30.62 -1.44
N MET A 100 -7.93 29.33 -1.81
CA MET A 100 -8.96 28.78 -2.69
C MET A 100 -10.33 28.71 -1.99
N PHE A 101 -10.37 28.29 -0.72
CA PHE A 101 -11.61 28.24 0.05
C PHE A 101 -12.14 29.64 0.44
N SER A 102 -11.24 30.59 0.71
CA SER A 102 -11.61 31.95 1.04
C SER A 102 -12.28 32.66 -0.14
N ILE A 103 -11.75 32.52 -1.36
CA ILE A 103 -12.31 33.15 -2.57
C ILE A 103 -13.73 32.64 -2.87
N VAL A 104 -13.97 31.33 -2.78
CA VAL A 104 -15.29 30.74 -3.02
C VAL A 104 -16.33 31.25 -2.03
N PHE A 105 -15.96 31.38 -0.74
CA PHE A 105 -16.84 31.91 0.30
C PHE A 105 -17.25 33.37 0.02
N PHE A 106 -16.31 34.23 -0.39
CA PHE A 106 -16.61 35.63 -0.74
C PHE A 106 -17.51 35.76 -1.97
N ILE A 107 -17.33 34.91 -2.99
CA ILE A 107 -18.19 34.91 -4.18
C ILE A 107 -19.62 34.51 -3.81
N LEU A 108 -19.80 33.49 -2.96
CA LEU A 108 -21.14 33.07 -2.50
C LEU A 108 -21.83 34.18 -1.70
N ILE A 109 -21.11 34.85 -0.79
CA ILE A 109 -21.64 35.98 -0.03
C ILE A 109 -22.06 37.13 -0.95
N PHE A 110 -21.25 37.47 -1.95
CA PHE A 110 -21.57 38.53 -2.90
C PHE A 110 -22.85 38.23 -3.70
N PHE A 111 -23.00 36.99 -4.19
CA PHE A 111 -24.22 36.57 -4.88
C PHE A 111 -25.46 36.63 -3.99
N ILE A 112 -25.34 36.22 -2.71
CA ILE A 112 -26.44 36.29 -1.75
C ILE A 112 -26.85 37.74 -1.48
N ILE A 113 -25.89 38.65 -1.31
CA ILE A 113 -26.18 40.07 -1.07
C ILE A 113 -26.85 40.70 -2.29
N PHE A 114 -26.38 40.40 -3.50
CA PHE A 114 -26.97 40.91 -4.74
C PHE A 114 -28.42 40.46 -4.93
N GLN A 115 -28.74 39.21 -4.60
CA GLN A 115 -30.10 38.66 -4.67
C GLN A 115 -31.04 39.24 -3.60
N CYS A 116 -30.51 39.74 -2.47
CA CYS A 116 -31.32 40.37 -1.41
C CYS A 116 -31.61 41.86 -1.67
N PHE A 117 -30.90 42.50 -2.60
CA PHE A 117 -31.00 43.94 -2.87
C PHE A 117 -31.75 44.27 -4.18
N MET A 118 -32.10 43.26 -4.96
CA MET A 118 -33.02 43.29 -6.11
C MET A 118 -34.33 42.60 -5.74
#